data_AF-A0A349S3R9-F1
#
_entry.id   AF-A0A349S3R9-F1
#
_cell.length_a   1.000
_cell.length_b   1.000
_cell.length_c   1.000
_cell.angle_alpha   90.00
_cell.angle_beta   90.00
_cell.angle_gamma   90.00
#
_symmetry.space_group_name_H-M   'P 1'
#
loop_
_entity.id
_entity.type
_entity.pdbx_description
1 polymer ?
#
loop_
_entity_poly.entity_id
_entity_poly.type
_entity_poly.pdbx_seq_one_letter_code
_entity_poly.pdbx_strand_id
1 'polypeptide(L)' 'METLQVDLGERSYPIHIGQKLLTQAALFLPYIKDKTAYIVTNTTVGKLYLSILMETLTAEGIQ' A
#
# COMPACT_ATOMS: atom_id res chain seq x y z
N MET A 1 15.65 -0.29 -2.82
CA MET A 1 14.30 -0.83 -3.03
C MET A 1 14.46 -1.89 -4.09
N GLU A 2 14.15 -3.13 -3.77
CA GLU A 2 14.17 -4.26 -4.71
C GLU A 2 12.74 -4.58 -5.12
N THR A 3 12.53 -5.02 -6.36
CA THR A 3 11.22 -5.44 -6.86
C THR A 3 11.31 -6.85 -7.40
N LEU A 4 10.50 -7.75 -6.83
CA LEU A 4 10.33 -9.10 -7.34
C LEU A 4 9.01 -9.18 -8.13
N GLN A 5 9.09 -9.52 -9.41
CA GLN A 5 7.90 -9.80 -10.20
C GLN A 5 7.47 -11.25 -10.00
N VAL A 6 6.25 -11.48 -9.51
CA VAL A 6 5.68 -12.82 -9.37
C VAL A 6 4.85 -13.12 -10.62
N ASP A 7 5.23 -14.18 -11.34
CA ASP A 7 4.52 -14.60 -12.55
C ASP A 7 3.38 -15.57 -12.20
N LEU A 8 2.15 -15.08 -12.37
CA LEU A 8 0.90 -15.83 -12.20
C LEU A 8 -0.01 -15.64 -13.43
N GLY A 9 0.58 -15.36 -14.60
CA GLY A 9 -0.18 -15.02 -15.81
C GLY A 9 -0.95 -13.70 -15.65
N GLU A 10 -2.27 -13.72 -15.85
CA GLU A 10 -3.12 -12.52 -15.77
C GLU A 10 -3.14 -11.83 -14.40
N ARG A 11 -2.71 -12.54 -13.34
CA ARG A 11 -2.67 -12.02 -11.96
C ARG A 11 -1.25 -11.75 -11.48
N SER A 12 -0.29 -11.60 -12.38
CA SER A 12 1.08 -11.27 -12.02
C SER A 12 1.15 -9.92 -11.29
N TYR A 13 1.93 -9.83 -10.22
CA TYR A 13 2.06 -8.61 -9.42
C TYR A 13 3.49 -8.42 -8.90
N PRO A 14 3.92 -7.17 -8.67
CA PRO A 14 5.22 -6.88 -8.06
C PRO A 14 5.17 -6.96 -6.53
N ILE A 15 6.25 -7.44 -5.94
CA ILE A 15 6.54 -7.32 -4.50
C ILE A 15 7.68 -6.32 -4.35
N HIS A 16 7.40 -5.16 -3.74
CA HIS A 16 8.40 -4.15 -3.42
C HIS A 16 8.99 -4.39 -2.03
N ILE A 17 10.32 -4.46 -1.92
CA ILE A 17 11.05 -4.72 -0.66
C ILE A 17 12.00 -3.57 -0.38
N GLY A 18 11.85 -2.96 0.80
CA GLY A 18 12.63 -1.79 1.19
C GLY A 18 12.17 -1.20 2.51
N GLN A 19 12.85 -0.14 2.92
CA GLN A 19 12.52 0.60 4.13
C GLN A 19 11.55 1.74 3.82
N LYS A 20 10.68 2.09 4.78
CA LYS A 20 9.76 3.23 4.70
C LYS A 20 8.88 3.22 3.43
N LEU A 21 8.45 2.04 2.99
CA LEU A 21 7.60 1.93 1.79
C LEU A 21 6.16 2.40 2.04
N LEU A 22 5.67 2.32 3.29
CA LEU A 22 4.31 2.75 3.66
C LEU A 22 4.08 4.25 3.43
N THR A 23 5.13 5.07 3.38
CA THR A 23 5.05 6.52 3.11
C THR A 23 5.19 6.86 1.62
N GLN A 24 5.27 5.88 0.74
CA GLN A 24 5.47 6.08 -0.70
C GLN A 24 4.16 5.83 -1.44
N ALA A 25 3.31 6.86 -1.50
CA ALA A 25 1.96 6.74 -2.07
C ALA A 25 1.96 6.20 -3.50
N ALA A 26 2.96 6.55 -4.31
CA ALA A 26 3.14 6.09 -5.69
C ALA A 26 3.17 4.55 -5.86
N LEU A 27 3.48 3.79 -4.80
CA LEU A 27 3.43 2.32 -4.82
C LEU A 27 2.01 1.76 -4.70
N PHE A 28 1.05 2.56 -4.21
CA PHE A 28 -0.34 2.17 -4.01
C PHE A 28 -1.26 2.68 -5.12
N LEU A 29 -1.04 3.92 -5.58
CA LEU A 29 -1.93 4.60 -6.55
C LEU A 29 -2.25 3.79 -7.81
N PRO A 30 -1.30 3.08 -8.46
CA PRO A 30 -1.62 2.31 -9.67
C PRO A 30 -2.62 1.18 -9.46
N TYR A 31 -2.79 0.72 -8.22
CA TYR A 31 -3.62 -0.44 -7.87
C TYR A 31 -4.96 -0.06 -7.25
N ILE A 32 -5.17 1.22 -6.95
CA ILE A 32 -6.41 1.75 -6.39
C ILE A 32 -7.18 2.45 -7.52
N LYS A 33 -8.28 1.83 -7.98
CA LYS A 33 -9.08 2.34 -9.11
C LYS A 33 -9.98 3.51 -8.72
N ASP A 34 -10.53 3.48 -7.52
CA ASP A 34 -11.47 4.47 -6.98
C ASP A 34 -10.81 5.31 -5.89
N LYS A 35 -11.35 6.48 -5.55
CA LYS A 35 -10.79 7.30 -4.45
C LYS A 35 -11.19 6.80 -3.05
N THR A 36 -11.38 5.49 -2.89
CA THR A 36 -11.80 4.90 -1.61
C THR A 36 -11.11 3.57 -1.38
N ALA A 37 -10.58 3.37 -0.17
CA ALA A 37 -9.94 2.12 0.22
C ALA A 37 -10.28 1.75 1.67
N TYR A 38 -10.45 0.45 1.95
CA TYR A 38 -10.67 -0.06 3.30
C TYR A 38 -9.41 -0.74 3.82
N ILE A 39 -8.88 -0.25 4.94
CA ILE A 39 -7.72 -0.85 5.61
C ILE A 39 -8.20 -1.86 6.65
N VAL A 40 -7.88 -3.14 6.44
CA VAL A 40 -8.16 -4.21 7.39
C VAL A 40 -6.87 -4.57 8.13
N THR A 41 -6.83 -4.34 9.45
CA THR A 41 -5.69 -4.65 10.32
C THR A 41 -6.17 -5.16 11.68
N ASN A 42 -5.32 -5.90 12.39
CA ASN A 42 -5.60 -6.28 13.77
C ASN A 42 -5.27 -5.15 14.77
N THR A 43 -5.67 -5.33 16.04
CA THR A 43 -5.53 -4.34 17.12
C THR A 43 -4.09 -4.08 17.56
N THR A 44 -3.15 -4.97 17.24
CA THR A 44 -1.74 -4.83 17.60
C THR A 44 -0.97 -4.05 16.53
N VAL A 45 -1.09 -4.48 15.28
CA VAL A 45 -0.44 -3.87 14.11
C VAL A 45 -1.03 -2.49 13.80
N GLY A 46 -2.34 -2.32 14.00
CA GLY A 46 -3.01 -1.04 13.75
C GLY A 46 -2.42 0.10 14.58
N LYS A 47 -2.11 -0.14 15.85
CA LYS A 47 -1.48 0.86 16.74
C LYS A 47 -0.11 1.34 16.25
N LEU A 48 0.59 0.53 15.44
CA LEU A 48 1.95 0.81 14.99
C LEU A 48 1.99 1.46 13.61
N TYR A 49 1.09 1.07 12.69
CA TYR A 49 1.24 1.41 11.26
C TYR A 49 0.01 2.05 10.61
N LEU A 50 -1.17 1.99 11.24
CA LEU A 50 -2.41 2.47 10.61
C LEU A 50 -2.34 3.97 10.29
N SER A 51 -1.88 4.79 11.24
CA SER A 51 -1.77 6.25 11.05
C SER A 51 -0.90 6.60 9.85
N ILE A 52 0.28 5.98 9.76
CA ILE A 52 1.26 6.24 8.70
C ILE A 52 0.66 5.95 7.32
N LEU A 53 0.01 4.80 7.16
CA LEU A 53 -0.60 4.43 5.89
C LEU A 53 -1.81 5.32 5.56
N MET A 54 -2.66 5.60 6.55
CA MET A 54 -3.84 6.44 6.35
C MET A 54 -3.46 7.87 5.97
N GLU A 55 -2.47 8.47 6.63
CA GLU A 55 -1.92 9.79 6.28
C GLU A 55 -1.35 9.81 4.86
N THR A 56 -0.63 8.75 4.47
CA THR A 56 -0.04 8.64 3.13
C THR A 56 -1.11 8.57 2.03
N LEU A 57 -2.17 7.79 2.24
CA LEU A 57 -3.24 7.64 1.25
C LEU A 57 -4.16 8.87 1.19
N THR A 58 -4.50 9.45 2.34
CA THR A 58 -5.35 10.64 2.42
C THR A 58 -4.68 11.89 1.84
N ALA A 59 -3.35 12.00 1.93
CA ALA A 59 -2.58 13.06 1.26
C ALA A 59 -2.75 13.06 -0.27
N GLU A 60 -2.97 11.89 -0.88
CA GLU A 60 -3.24 11.74 -2.32
C GLU A 60 -4.75 11.77 -2.65
N GLY A 61 -5.60 12.09 -1.67
CA GLY A 61 -7.05 12.21 -1.85
C GLY A 61 -7.81 10.88 -1.90
N ILE A 62 -7.21 9.80 -1.39
CA ILE A 62 -7.90 8.53 -1.16
C ILE A 62 -8.60 8.60 0.20
N GLN A 63 -9.89 8.25 0.21
CA GLN A 63 -10.74 8.22 1.40
C GLN A 63 -10.76 6.84 2.06
#